data_AF-A0A4Y7PFI3-F1
#
_entry.id   AF-A0A4Y7PFI3-F1
#
_cell.length_a   1.000
_cell.length_b   1.000
_cell.length_c   1.000
_cell.angle_alpha   90.00
_cell.angle_beta   90.00
_cell.angle_gamma   90.00
#
_symmetry.space_group_name_H-M   'P 1'
#
loop_
_entity.id
_entity.type
_entity.pdbx_description
1 polymer ?
#
loop_
_entity_poly.entity_id
_entity_poly.type
_entity_poly.pdbx_seq_one_letter_code
_entity_poly.pdbx_strand_id
1 'polypeptide(L)' 'MNDEFCSQHYDNCGFFGTGASDRFKLIEKESAEYHQVKKLLKSGWKHRKKNTPVVHAIYKVMWPLHMLDPYLKYR' A
#
# COMPACT_ATOMS: atom_id res chain seq x y z
N MET A 1 9.36 5.50 -24.36
CA MET A 1 9.05 6.06 -23.02
C MET A 1 9.42 4.93 -22.06
N ASN A 2 10.69 4.87 -21.65
CA ASN A 2 11.31 3.67 -21.03
C ASN A 2 11.62 3.91 -19.54
N ASP A 3 10.91 4.84 -18.91
CA ASP A 3 11.06 5.11 -17.49
C ASP A 3 10.24 4.07 -16.72
N GLU A 4 10.94 3.20 -15.99
CA GLU A 4 10.40 2.11 -15.16
C GLU A 4 9.44 2.63 -14.06
N PHE A 5 9.54 3.93 -13.71
CA PHE A 5 8.66 4.59 -12.73
C PHE A 5 7.50 5.36 -13.38
N CYS A 6 7.43 5.41 -14.71
CA CYS A 6 6.35 6.10 -15.38
C CYS A 6 5.02 5.38 -15.09
N SER A 7 3.99 6.14 -14.71
CA SER A 7 2.63 5.60 -14.54
C SER A 7 2.04 5.04 -15.84
N GLN A 8 2.59 5.46 -16.98
CA GLN A 8 2.26 4.96 -18.32
C GLN A 8 3.16 3.80 -18.77
N HIS A 9 4.09 3.33 -17.92
CA HIS A 9 4.89 2.14 -18.21
C HIS A 9 3.94 0.94 -18.36
N TYR A 10 4.22 0.06 -19.33
CA TYR A 10 3.40 -1.11 -19.61
C TYR A 10 3.12 -1.95 -18.35
N ASP A 11 4.14 -2.14 -17.49
CA ASP A 11 3.99 -2.88 -16.24
C ASP A 11 3.19 -2.11 -15.16
N ASN A 12 3.18 -0.78 -15.20
CA ASN A 12 2.47 0.07 -14.22
C ASN A 12 1.03 0.38 -14.64
N CYS A 13 0.73 0.31 -15.94
CA CYS A 13 -0.62 0.34 -16.47
C CYS A 13 -1.29 -0.96 -16.04
N GLY A 14 -2.39 -0.90 -15.30
CA GLY A 14 -3.11 -2.06 -14.74
C GLY A 14 -3.75 -3.02 -15.76
N PHE A 15 -3.00 -3.43 -16.79
CA PHE A 15 -3.42 -4.18 -17.98
C PHE A 15 -3.32 -5.70 -17.81
N PHE A 16 -3.22 -6.19 -16.57
CA PHE A 16 -3.52 -7.58 -16.26
C PHE A 16 -4.93 -7.60 -15.66
N GLY A 17 -5.88 -8.13 -16.43
CA GLY A 17 -7.33 -8.09 -16.24
C GLY A 17 -7.88 -8.81 -15.01
N THR A 18 -7.33 -8.53 -13.83
CA THR A 18 -7.96 -8.79 -12.54
C THR A 18 -8.37 -7.43 -11.96
N GLY A 19 -9.66 -7.28 -11.72
CA GLY A 19 -10.24 -6.03 -11.22
C GLY A 19 -9.48 -5.51 -9.99
N ALA A 20 -9.52 -4.20 -9.78
CA ALA A 20 -8.82 -3.51 -8.70
C ALA A 20 -9.01 -4.11 -7.29
N SER A 21 -10.03 -4.96 -7.10
CA SER A 21 -10.35 -5.64 -5.83
C SER A 21 -9.34 -6.68 -5.39
N ASP A 22 -8.67 -7.41 -6.29
CA ASP A 22 -7.85 -8.57 -5.90
C ASP A 22 -6.46 -8.19 -5.36
N ARG A 23 -6.10 -6.90 -5.47
CA ARG A 23 -4.84 -6.34 -4.99
C ARG A 23 -4.90 -5.89 -3.54
N PHE A 24 -6.06 -5.87 -2.91
CA PHE A 24 -6.23 -5.39 -1.53
C PHE A 24 -6.60 -6.56 -0.61
N LYS A 25 -5.64 -6.99 0.19
CA LYS A 25 -5.89 -7.97 1.25
C LYS A 25 -6.25 -7.24 2.54
N LEU A 26 -7.47 -7.42 3.03
CA LEU A 26 -7.87 -6.90 4.33
C LEU A 26 -7.01 -7.52 5.44
N ILE A 27 -6.50 -6.69 6.35
CA ILE A 27 -5.78 -7.13 7.54
C ILE A 27 -6.79 -7.22 8.70
N GLU A 28 -6.86 -8.39 9.34
CA GLU A 28 -7.74 -8.63 10.48
C GLU A 28 -7.40 -7.73 11.66
N LYS A 29 -8.42 -7.22 12.35
CA LYS A 29 -8.25 -6.23 13.43
C LYS A 29 -7.50 -6.81 14.63
N GLU A 30 -7.65 -8.10 14.85
CA GLU A 30 -7.07 -8.87 15.94
C GLU A 30 -5.59 -9.22 15.67
N SER A 31 -5.15 -9.11 14.41
CA SER A 31 -3.78 -9.46 14.03
C SER A 31 -2.74 -8.51 14.63
N ALA A 32 -1.55 -9.03 14.93
CA ALA A 32 -0.42 -8.21 15.38
C ALA A 32 -0.01 -7.16 14.33
N GLU A 33 -0.11 -7.50 13.04
CA GLU A 33 0.18 -6.60 11.91
C GLU A 33 -0.72 -5.36 11.95
N TYR A 34 -2.02 -5.54 12.16
CA TYR A 34 -2.98 -4.44 12.29
C TYR A 34 -2.61 -3.50 13.44
N HIS A 35 -2.32 -4.06 14.62
CA HIS A 35 -1.95 -3.28 15.80
C HIS A 35 -0.66 -2.49 15.59
N GLN A 36 0.32 -3.09 14.91
CA GLN A 36 1.58 -2.44 14.58
C GLN A 36 1.36 -1.24 13.64
N VAL A 37 0.62 -1.41 12.55
CA VAL A 37 0.33 -0.33 11.60
C VAL A 37 -0.47 0.79 12.27
N LYS A 38 -1.47 0.45 13.08
CA LYS A 38 -2.26 1.42 13.85
C LYS A 38 -1.39 2.23 14.81
N LYS A 39 -0.41 1.59 15.48
CA LYS A 39 0.56 2.27 16.36
C LYS A 39 1.42 3.25 15.57
N LEU A 40 1.93 2.86 14.41
CA LEU A 40 2.74 3.71 13.53
C LEU A 40 1.95 4.93 13.03
N LEU A 41 0.69 4.75 12.63
CA LEU A 41 -0.17 5.86 12.24
C LEU A 41 -0.34 6.87 13.38
N LYS A 42 -0.60 6.36 14.60
CA LYS A 42 -0.76 7.21 15.79
C LYS A 42 0.52 7.96 16.13
N SER A 43 1.69 7.32 16.04
CA SER A 43 2.97 7.99 16.31
C SER A 43 3.39 8.96 15.21
N GLY A 44 3.02 8.69 13.95
CA GLY A 44 3.29 9.57 12.81
C GLY A 44 2.36 10.78 12.70
N TRP A 45 1.23 10.79 13.44
CA TRP A 45 0.27 11.88 13.41
C TRP A 45 0.83 13.13 14.11
N LYS A 46 1.22 14.14 13.31
CA LYS A 46 1.82 15.39 13.81
C LYS A 46 0.86 16.58 13.85
N HIS A 47 -0.39 16.40 13.43
CA HIS A 47 -1.31 17.52 13.27
C HIS A 47 -1.86 18.01 14.62
N ARG A 48 -1.35 19.14 15.11
CA ARG A 48 -1.65 19.66 16.47
C ARG A 48 -3.11 20.06 16.71
N LYS A 49 -3.84 20.47 15.66
CA LYS A 49 -5.22 21.00 15.77
C LYS A 49 -6.32 20.01 15.37
N LYS A 50 -5.96 18.76 15.04
CA LYS A 50 -6.92 17.75 14.57
C LYS A 50 -6.75 16.48 15.38
N ASN A 51 -7.88 15.87 15.73
CA ASN A 51 -7.89 14.57 16.38
C ASN A 51 -7.24 13.51 15.50
N THR A 52 -6.62 12.51 16.13
CA THR A 52 -6.09 11.35 15.42
C THR A 52 -7.21 10.67 14.64
N PRO A 53 -7.01 10.31 13.36
CA PRO A 53 -8.04 9.68 12.56
C PRO A 53 -8.45 8.32 13.13
N VAL A 54 -9.74 7.99 12.99
CA VAL A 54 -10.28 6.67 13.31
C VAL A 54 -9.93 5.72 12.18
N VAL A 55 -9.31 4.59 12.52
CA VAL A 55 -8.95 3.55 11.54
C VAL A 55 -10.12 2.58 11.41
N HIS A 56 -10.79 2.58 10.26
CA HIS A 56 -11.91 1.68 9.97
C HIS A 56 -11.45 0.31 9.46
N ALA A 57 -10.46 0.32 8.56
CA ALA A 57 -9.87 -0.87 7.96
C ALA A 57 -8.42 -0.58 7.55
N ILE A 58 -7.61 -1.63 7.45
CA ILE A 58 -6.25 -1.59 6.93
C ILE A 58 -6.15 -2.66 5.85
N TYR A 59 -5.65 -2.29 4.68
CA TYR A 59 -5.43 -3.19 3.56
C TYR A 59 -3.95 -3.30 3.25
N LYS A 60 -3.48 -4.51 3.02
CA LYS A 60 -2.20 -4.79 2.41
C LYS A 60 -2.36 -4.77 0.89
N VAL A 61 -1.57 -3.92 0.25
CA VAL A 61 -1.54 -3.85 -1.21
C VAL A 61 -0.60 -4.94 -1.73
N MET A 62 -1.16 -5.87 -2.49
CA MET A 62 -0.47 -7.01 -3.08
C MET A 62 -0.13 -6.69 -4.52
N TRP A 63 1.15 -6.82 -4.86
CA TRP A 63 1.67 -6.71 -6.22
C TRP A 63 2.45 -7.98 -6.57
N PRO A 64 2.42 -8.44 -7.83
CA PRO A 64 3.34 -9.46 -8.31
C PRO A 64 4.78 -9.03 -8.09
N LEU A 65 5.64 -10.01 -7.77
CA LEU A 65 7.04 -9.74 -7.42
C LEU A 65 7.79 -8.96 -8.50
N HIS A 66 7.57 -9.30 -9.78
CA HIS A 66 8.22 -8.61 -10.91
C HIS A 66 7.89 -7.12 -10.99
N MET A 67 6.70 -6.70 -10.51
CA MET A 67 6.34 -5.29 -10.47
C MET A 67 6.99 -4.54 -9.28
N LEU A 68 7.49 -5.28 -8.30
CA LEU A 68 8.27 -4.73 -7.19
C LEU A 68 9.77 -4.66 -7.52
N ASP A 69 10.23 -5.30 -8.60
CA ASP A 69 11.65 -5.32 -8.97
C ASP A 69 12.26 -3.92 -9.09
N PRO A 70 11.61 -2.91 -9.70
CA PRO A 70 12.14 -1.55 -9.70
C PRO A 70 12.31 -1.01 -8.27
N TYR A 71 11.31 -1.17 -7.40
CA TYR A 71 11.42 -0.73 -6.01
C TYR A 71 12.53 -1.47 -5.25
N LEU A 72 12.64 -2.79 -5.42
CA LEU A 72 13.63 -3.63 -4.76
C LEU A 72 15.06 -3.31 -5.22
N LYS A 73 15.24 -2.91 -6.48
CA LYS A 73 16.53 -2.53 -7.06
C LYS A 73 17.13 -1.27 -6.43
N TYR A 74 16.29 -0.34 -5.97
CA TYR A 74 16.73 0.95 -5.39
C TYR A 74 16.54 1.04 -3.87
N ARG A 75 16.20 -0.06 -3.20
CA ARG A 75 16.04 -0.14 -1.73
C ARG A 75 17.35 -0.48 -1.02
#